data_AF-A0A928D6K0-F1
#
_entry.id   AF-A0A928D6K0-F1
#
_cell.length_a   1.000
_cell.length_b   1.000
_cell.length_c   1.000
_cell.angle_alpha   90.00
_cell.angle_beta   90.00
_cell.angle_gamma   90.00
#
_symmetry.space_group_name_H-M   'P 1'
#
loop_
_entity.id
_entity.type
_entity.pdbx_description
1 polymer ?
#
loop_
_entity_poly.entity_id
_entity_poly.type
_entity_poly.pdbx_seq_one_letter_code
_entity_poly.pdbx_strand_id
1 'polypeptide(L)'
;MARWHGCIRRGGRPLKCSLGEDGPGLTHSFSCVFHRGCPVRCCDVCRLVDDSQKKEFQMRNRKAIMFFLLWSAIFALALFLLPDTNGTSAVSANDGLTAIDVHGVVRVDIERRTGDNGSREHVAIVRTDGRWRIESPISAEADEASVKRLTDAVVFAEIGHGLTELDMAALGRSPRDFGLAAPRCAVSISDGNVRDTFSVGRATASGDEVYVSRHGHKGVFTVPAAVAEELMRPLVEFRRRQLFVIKPSEVVGFGLKVAGEPLTRLAKADGQWRIANPMDAPADRRAVEALIGELCSAQVVDYVADAGSVHGLGEDEGFAVSLRDTFGAIEKVVFGVADGTNLVLALTPEGAVVHVRSELLERCRLRQKELEDTRIFPVEASHVTSLSVSEGFPAYVVSRRSTAAPWMMVSPVDASADAKVVERLLAKVLSLRGVELLPEGSDGALMVSIGTSVTNFNTRYVFGNMMMQDVRLADLLSKTMIRCCRERIRNIPVKTAAGDAWNARFQEDVVSLVESGIVADRVEAVVLRAEDFARCGFNRPAYTISFELSDETSSLRRMLIGSATPEGGRYATIGGVDAVFVLSAPVVSVLTKPVESSMEDKR
;
A
#
# COMPACT_ATOMS: atom_id res chain seq x y z
N MET A 1 -54.40 27.76 -26.32
CA MET A 1 -53.51 28.89 -26.67
C MET A 1 -52.10 28.59 -26.17
N ALA A 2 -51.08 28.94 -26.98
CA ALA A 2 -49.61 28.86 -26.74
C ALA A 2 -49.01 27.44 -26.64
N ARG A 3 -48.19 26.90 -27.57
CA ARG A 3 -46.87 27.23 -28.15
C ARG A 3 -45.70 27.24 -27.15
N TRP A 4 -44.56 26.70 -27.62
CA TRP A 4 -43.11 26.87 -27.29
C TRP A 4 -42.43 25.47 -27.30
N HIS A 5 -41.73 25.05 -28.36
CA HIS A 5 -40.34 25.36 -28.81
C HIS A 5 -39.29 24.36 -28.29
N GLY A 6 -38.47 23.82 -29.19
CA GLY A 6 -37.20 23.15 -28.83
C GLY A 6 -36.82 21.96 -29.70
N CYS A 7 -36.36 22.21 -30.92
CA CYS A 7 -35.73 21.21 -31.81
C CYS A 7 -34.21 21.45 -31.77
N ILE A 8 -33.42 20.45 -31.35
CA ILE A 8 -31.96 20.43 -31.58
C ILE A 8 -31.59 19.04 -32.10
N ARG A 9 -31.09 18.99 -33.35
CA ARG A 9 -30.37 17.86 -33.95
C ARG A 9 -28.87 18.04 -33.75
N ARG A 10 -28.20 16.98 -33.31
CA ARG A 10 -26.84 16.52 -33.71
C ARG A 10 -26.92 14.99 -33.58
N GLY A 11 -26.71 14.14 -34.58
CA GLY A 11 -25.65 14.11 -35.58
C GLY A 11 -24.70 12.96 -35.21
N GLY A 12 -24.78 11.81 -35.89
CA GLY A 12 -23.79 10.72 -35.78
C GLY A 12 -24.37 9.30 -35.87
N ARG A 13 -24.20 8.64 -37.03
CA ARG A 13 -24.19 7.16 -37.20
C ARG A 13 -22.89 6.59 -36.55
N PRO A 14 -22.60 5.26 -36.45
CA PRO A 14 -23.18 4.06 -37.09
C PRO A 14 -23.41 2.89 -36.09
N LEU A 15 -24.00 1.73 -36.45
CA LEU A 15 -23.31 0.51 -36.93
C LEU A 15 -24.41 -0.56 -37.08
N LYS A 16 -24.78 -0.96 -38.31
CA LYS A 16 -24.40 -2.24 -38.95
C LYS A 16 -24.21 -3.42 -38.00
N CYS A 17 -25.23 -4.29 -38.03
CA CYS A 17 -25.17 -5.70 -37.69
C CYS A 17 -24.25 -6.47 -38.65
N SER A 18 -23.56 -7.49 -38.12
CA SER A 18 -23.11 -8.66 -38.86
C SER A 18 -23.29 -9.91 -38.01
N LEU A 19 -23.77 -10.96 -38.68
CA LEU A 19 -24.19 -12.26 -38.18
C LEU A 19 -23.04 -13.22 -37.82
N GLY A 20 -23.35 -14.16 -36.94
CA GLY A 20 -22.97 -15.60 -36.96
C GLY A 20 -24.04 -16.35 -36.15
N GLU A 21 -24.86 -17.22 -36.75
CA GLU A 21 -24.62 -18.68 -36.96
C GLU A 21 -24.38 -19.41 -35.62
N ASP A 22 -25.12 -20.42 -35.14
CA ASP A 22 -26.07 -21.37 -35.74
C ASP A 22 -26.97 -22.04 -34.67
N GLY A 23 -28.12 -22.59 -35.13
CA GLY A 23 -28.69 -23.84 -34.60
C GLY A 23 -29.79 -23.78 -33.51
N PRO A 24 -30.63 -24.83 -33.39
CA PRO A 24 -32.03 -24.77 -33.85
C PRO A 24 -33.09 -24.98 -32.75
N GLY A 25 -34.32 -24.49 -32.98
CA GLY A 25 -35.46 -24.79 -32.10
C GLY A 25 -36.72 -23.95 -32.34
N LEU A 26 -37.12 -23.78 -33.60
CA LEU A 26 -38.49 -23.50 -34.04
C LEU A 26 -39.46 -24.46 -33.29
N THR A 27 -40.67 -24.14 -32.86
CA THR A 27 -41.71 -23.24 -33.41
C THR A 27 -42.98 -23.39 -32.53
N HIS A 28 -44.05 -22.59 -32.57
CA HIS A 28 -44.67 -21.68 -33.55
C HIS A 28 -45.61 -20.78 -32.69
N SER A 29 -45.52 -19.45 -32.72
CA SER A 29 -46.18 -18.53 -33.69
C SER A 29 -47.70 -18.37 -33.43
N PHE A 30 -48.39 -17.26 -33.72
CA PHE A 30 -48.17 -16.16 -34.65
C PHE A 30 -48.93 -14.93 -34.13
N SER A 31 -48.33 -13.77 -34.35
CA SER A 31 -49.00 -12.47 -34.40
C SER A 31 -50.00 -12.42 -35.54
N CYS A 32 -51.11 -11.68 -35.39
CA CYS A 32 -51.66 -10.96 -36.52
C CYS A 32 -52.25 -9.60 -36.10
N VAL A 33 -51.66 -8.57 -36.71
CA VAL A 33 -52.00 -7.15 -36.70
C VAL A 33 -53.29 -6.92 -37.49
N PHE A 34 -54.21 -6.10 -36.97
CA PHE A 34 -55.15 -5.36 -37.82
C PHE A 34 -55.29 -3.90 -37.37
N HIS A 35 -55.33 -3.04 -38.39
CA HIS A 35 -55.18 -1.60 -38.37
C HIS A 35 -56.57 -0.92 -38.50
N ARG A 36 -56.73 0.25 -37.84
CA ARG A 36 -57.61 1.41 -38.17
C ARG A 36 -59.15 1.32 -37.94
N GLY A 37 -59.62 2.02 -36.88
CA GLY A 37 -60.46 3.23 -36.99
C GLY A 37 -62.01 3.19 -36.95
N CYS A 38 -62.61 3.25 -35.75
CA CYS A 38 -63.97 3.80 -35.33
C CYS A 38 -65.27 3.20 -35.94
N PRO A 39 -66.51 3.41 -35.38
CA PRO A 39 -66.95 3.99 -34.09
C PRO A 39 -68.10 3.23 -33.33
N VAL A 40 -68.35 3.61 -32.07
CA VAL A 40 -69.64 3.69 -31.30
C VAL A 40 -70.58 2.47 -31.12
N ARG A 41 -70.99 2.30 -29.85
CA ARG A 41 -72.05 1.44 -29.28
C ARG A 41 -73.45 1.76 -29.82
N CYS A 42 -74.33 0.76 -29.93
CA CYS A 42 -75.73 0.89 -29.54
C CYS A 42 -76.41 -0.47 -29.31
N CYS A 43 -77.42 -0.43 -28.45
CA CYS A 43 -78.06 -1.52 -27.73
C CYS A 43 -79.31 -2.05 -28.45
N ASP A 44 -79.76 -3.20 -27.96
CA ASP A 44 -81.13 -3.73 -27.95
C ASP A 44 -81.76 -4.26 -29.25
N VAL A 45 -82.31 -5.48 -29.17
CA VAL A 45 -83.78 -5.72 -29.20
C VAL A 45 -84.06 -7.24 -29.08
N CYS A 46 -84.90 -7.55 -28.08
CA CYS A 46 -85.56 -8.83 -27.78
C CYS A 46 -86.33 -9.41 -29.01
N ARG A 47 -86.78 -10.68 -29.10
CA ARG A 47 -87.55 -11.49 -28.15
C ARG A 47 -88.08 -12.74 -28.92
N LEU A 48 -88.62 -13.70 -28.15
CA LEU A 48 -89.65 -14.74 -28.45
C LEU A 48 -89.07 -16.18 -28.54
N VAL A 49 -89.29 -17.02 -27.50
CA VAL A 49 -90.47 -17.91 -27.23
C VAL A 49 -90.07 -19.34 -27.63
N ASP A 50 -90.41 -20.45 -26.98
CA ASP A 50 -91.12 -20.85 -25.75
C ASP A 50 -91.00 -22.40 -25.79
N ASP A 51 -90.35 -23.01 -24.80
CA ASP A 51 -90.95 -23.88 -23.78
C ASP A 51 -91.42 -25.30 -24.21
N SER A 52 -91.13 -26.23 -23.29
CA SER A 52 -91.73 -27.55 -23.07
C SER A 52 -91.26 -28.78 -23.88
N GLN A 53 -90.29 -29.51 -23.30
CA GLN A 53 -90.44 -30.93 -22.88
C GLN A 53 -89.32 -31.31 -21.86
N LYS A 54 -89.62 -31.13 -20.57
CA LYS A 54 -89.40 -32.08 -19.44
C LYS A 54 -88.58 -33.34 -19.78
N LYS A 55 -87.52 -33.74 -19.04
CA LYS A 55 -87.60 -34.28 -17.66
C LYS A 55 -86.21 -34.57 -17.04
N GLU A 56 -86.13 -34.33 -15.72
CA GLU A 56 -85.45 -35.13 -14.69
C GLU A 56 -83.92 -35.32 -14.70
N PHE A 57 -83.19 -34.49 -13.93
CA PHE A 57 -82.37 -35.00 -12.82
C PHE A 57 -82.07 -33.90 -11.79
N GLN A 58 -82.54 -34.12 -10.55
CA GLN A 58 -82.39 -33.25 -9.40
C GLN A 58 -80.93 -33.17 -8.93
N MET A 59 -80.37 -31.95 -8.76
CA MET A 59 -79.18 -31.71 -7.93
C MET A 59 -79.60 -31.09 -6.59
N ARG A 60 -79.96 -31.99 -5.68
CA ARG A 60 -80.29 -31.77 -4.28
C ARG A 60 -79.00 -31.55 -3.47
N ASN A 61 -78.27 -30.43 -3.61
CA ASN A 61 -77.12 -30.11 -2.73
C ASN A 61 -76.61 -28.66 -2.69
N ARG A 62 -77.38 -27.65 -3.12
CA ARG A 62 -76.94 -26.23 -3.07
C ARG A 62 -76.68 -25.71 -1.64
N LYS A 63 -77.42 -26.20 -0.64
CA LYS A 63 -77.24 -25.80 0.76
C LYS A 63 -76.01 -26.47 1.41
N ALA A 64 -75.69 -27.70 1.02
CA ALA A 64 -74.52 -28.44 1.52
C ALA A 64 -73.21 -27.79 1.03
N ILE A 65 -73.17 -27.34 -0.22
CA ILE A 65 -71.98 -26.70 -0.81
C ILE A 65 -71.70 -25.34 -0.16
N MET A 66 -72.73 -24.52 0.10
CA MET A 66 -72.52 -23.25 0.82
C MET A 66 -72.08 -23.46 2.27
N PHE A 67 -72.62 -24.47 2.96
CA PHE A 67 -72.19 -24.78 4.33
C PHE A 67 -70.73 -25.22 4.39
N PHE A 68 -70.28 -26.02 3.41
CA PHE A 68 -68.88 -26.45 3.34
C PHE A 68 -67.92 -25.30 3.09
N LEU A 69 -68.27 -24.37 2.18
CA LEU A 69 -67.45 -23.19 1.89
C LEU A 69 -67.40 -22.24 3.09
N LEU A 70 -68.52 -22.01 3.77
CA LEU A 70 -68.58 -21.18 4.97
C LEU A 70 -67.76 -21.78 6.12
N TRP A 71 -67.85 -23.09 6.35
CA TRP A 71 -67.04 -23.79 7.36
C TRP A 71 -65.55 -23.81 6.99
N SER A 72 -65.20 -23.93 5.71
CA SER A 72 -63.80 -23.85 5.28
C SER A 72 -63.19 -22.45 5.51
N ALA A 73 -63.98 -21.39 5.29
CA ALA A 73 -63.53 -20.02 5.53
C ALA A 73 -63.41 -19.72 7.04
N ILE A 74 -64.34 -20.22 7.85
CA ILE A 74 -64.27 -20.11 9.33
C ILE A 74 -63.10 -20.94 9.88
N PHE A 75 -62.82 -22.13 9.32
CA PHE A 75 -61.68 -22.96 9.71
C PHE A 75 -60.34 -22.34 9.32
N ALA A 76 -60.24 -21.73 8.14
CA ALA A 76 -59.06 -20.97 7.73
C ALA A 76 -58.84 -19.72 8.61
N LEU A 77 -59.92 -19.02 8.97
CA LEU A 77 -59.85 -17.87 9.89
C LEU A 77 -59.50 -18.30 11.32
N ALA A 78 -59.99 -19.46 11.77
CA ALA A 78 -59.63 -20.04 13.07
C ALA A 78 -58.15 -20.48 13.09
N LEU A 79 -57.62 -21.06 12.01
CA LEU A 79 -56.19 -21.34 11.87
C LEU A 79 -55.34 -20.07 11.85
N PHE A 80 -55.85 -18.97 11.29
CA PHE A 80 -55.14 -17.69 11.22
C PHE A 80 -55.20 -16.89 12.54
N LEU A 81 -56.22 -17.13 13.38
CA LEU A 81 -56.43 -16.45 14.67
C LEU A 81 -55.99 -17.27 15.89
N LEU A 82 -55.59 -18.54 15.71
CA LEU A 82 -54.91 -19.29 16.74
C LEU A 82 -53.50 -18.70 16.92
N PRO A 83 -53.12 -18.26 18.14
CA PRO A 83 -51.74 -17.87 18.40
C PRO A 83 -50.85 -19.10 18.17
N ASP A 84 -49.77 -18.93 17.38
CA ASP A 84 -48.74 -19.95 17.20
C ASP A 84 -48.17 -20.36 18.56
N THR A 85 -48.72 -21.44 19.11
CA THR A 85 -48.26 -22.08 20.34
C THR A 85 -47.43 -23.33 20.05
N ASN A 86 -47.15 -23.61 18.78
CA ASN A 86 -46.14 -24.59 18.37
C ASN A 86 -44.77 -23.90 18.21
N GLY A 87 -44.25 -23.42 19.34
CA GLY A 87 -42.85 -23.06 19.50
C GLY A 87 -41.96 -24.30 19.54
N THR A 88 -41.90 -25.04 18.43
CA THR A 88 -40.87 -26.06 18.16
C THR A 88 -40.57 -26.04 16.66
N SER A 89 -40.12 -24.88 16.17
CA SER A 89 -39.28 -24.90 14.97
C SER A 89 -37.95 -25.52 15.39
N ALA A 90 -37.65 -26.70 14.88
CA ALA A 90 -36.28 -27.19 14.86
C ALA A 90 -35.43 -26.09 14.22
N VAL A 91 -34.39 -25.64 14.92
CA VAL A 91 -33.40 -24.74 14.35
C VAL A 91 -32.88 -25.44 13.08
N SER A 92 -33.20 -24.87 11.92
CA SER A 92 -32.75 -25.41 10.64
C SER A 92 -31.24 -25.25 10.58
N ALA A 93 -30.53 -26.23 10.01
CA ALA A 93 -29.06 -26.21 9.87
C ALA A 93 -28.50 -25.02 9.05
N ASN A 94 -29.35 -24.11 8.57
CA ASN A 94 -28.99 -22.87 7.87
C ASN A 94 -29.22 -21.59 8.68
N ASP A 95 -29.78 -21.65 9.90
CA ASP A 95 -29.88 -20.49 10.78
C ASP A 95 -28.61 -20.39 11.63
N GLY A 96 -27.89 -19.26 11.55
CA GLY A 96 -26.74 -19.01 12.42
C GLY A 96 -27.13 -18.93 13.89
N LEU A 97 -26.13 -18.93 14.78
CA LEU A 97 -26.35 -18.88 16.23
C LEU A 97 -27.20 -17.68 16.66
N THR A 98 -27.01 -16.53 16.00
CA THR A 98 -27.76 -15.28 16.20
C THR A 98 -28.17 -14.68 14.85
N ALA A 99 -29.23 -13.89 14.84
CA ALA A 99 -29.62 -13.08 13.68
C ALA A 99 -28.94 -11.70 13.65
N ILE A 100 -28.13 -11.37 14.67
CA ILE A 100 -27.41 -10.10 14.77
C ILE A 100 -26.29 -10.06 13.72
N ASP A 101 -26.26 -8.99 12.94
CA ASP A 101 -25.15 -8.72 12.01
C ASP A 101 -23.86 -8.42 12.78
N VAL A 102 -22.73 -9.00 12.33
CA VAL A 102 -21.44 -8.88 13.02
C VAL A 102 -20.95 -7.44 13.14
N HIS A 103 -21.26 -6.58 12.17
CA HIS A 103 -20.88 -5.17 12.20
C HIS A 103 -21.80 -4.33 13.09
N GLY A 104 -23.01 -4.83 13.34
CA GLY A 104 -24.00 -4.25 14.25
C GLY A 104 -23.77 -4.56 15.72
N VAL A 105 -22.89 -5.50 16.06
CA VAL A 105 -22.61 -5.85 17.46
C VAL A 105 -22.04 -4.64 18.21
N VAL A 106 -22.68 -4.29 19.33
CA VAL A 106 -22.26 -3.19 20.23
C VAL A 106 -21.90 -3.67 21.63
N ARG A 107 -22.31 -4.87 22.03
CA ARG A 107 -22.02 -5.41 23.37
C ARG A 107 -21.91 -6.93 23.36
N VAL A 108 -20.93 -7.42 24.11
CA VAL A 108 -20.74 -8.84 24.43
C VAL A 108 -20.55 -8.97 25.95
N ASP A 109 -21.43 -9.73 26.59
CA ASP A 109 -21.30 -10.12 28.01
C ASP A 109 -21.00 -11.61 28.07
N ILE A 110 -19.96 -12.00 28.80
CA ILE A 110 -19.56 -13.40 29.02
C ILE A 110 -19.54 -13.65 30.52
N GLU A 111 -20.36 -14.58 30.98
CA GLU A 111 -20.26 -15.17 32.31
C GLU A 111 -19.63 -16.54 32.19
N ARG A 112 -18.45 -16.76 32.76
CA ARG A 112 -17.74 -18.04 32.63
C ARG A 112 -17.21 -18.54 33.96
N ARG A 113 -17.02 -19.86 34.04
CA ARG A 113 -16.43 -20.51 35.20
C ARG A 113 -14.91 -20.58 35.02
N THR A 114 -14.17 -19.99 35.95
CA THR A 114 -12.71 -19.97 35.98
C THR A 114 -12.18 -20.78 37.16
N GLY A 115 -11.07 -21.50 36.94
CA GLY A 115 -10.37 -22.29 37.97
C GLY A 115 -11.11 -23.52 38.50
N ASP A 116 -10.39 -24.38 39.24
CA ASP A 116 -10.92 -25.62 39.81
C ASP A 116 -11.94 -25.37 40.94
N ASN A 117 -11.87 -24.21 41.60
CA ASN A 117 -12.81 -23.80 42.65
C ASN A 117 -14.16 -23.32 42.10
N GLY A 118 -14.32 -23.21 40.77
CA GLY A 118 -15.58 -22.85 40.13
C GLY A 118 -16.00 -21.39 40.33
N SER A 119 -15.04 -20.47 40.52
CA SER A 119 -15.30 -19.02 40.54
C SER A 119 -15.95 -18.58 39.23
N ARG A 120 -16.86 -17.60 39.30
CA ARG A 120 -17.48 -17.00 38.12
C ARG A 120 -16.80 -15.69 37.80
N GLU A 121 -16.36 -15.54 36.56
CA GLU A 121 -15.85 -14.28 36.00
C GLU A 121 -16.91 -13.72 35.05
N HIS A 122 -17.20 -12.43 35.18
CA HIS A 122 -18.04 -11.69 34.23
C HIS A 122 -17.15 -10.73 33.44
N VAL A 123 -17.16 -10.89 32.12
CA VAL A 123 -16.44 -10.04 31.18
C VAL A 123 -17.46 -9.30 30.33
N ALA A 124 -17.47 -7.98 30.41
CA ALA A 124 -18.31 -7.13 29.58
C ALA A 124 -17.46 -6.30 28.63
N ILE A 125 -17.72 -6.43 27.33
CA ILE A 125 -17.04 -5.69 26.27
C ILE A 125 -18.08 -4.89 25.48
N VAL A 126 -17.86 -3.58 25.36
CA VAL A 126 -18.82 -2.63 24.80
C VAL A 126 -18.15 -1.77 23.75
N ARG A 127 -18.87 -1.47 22.68
CA ARG A 127 -18.44 -0.54 21.64
C ARG A 127 -18.95 0.87 21.98
N THR A 128 -18.02 1.79 22.23
CA THR A 128 -18.32 3.20 22.56
C THR A 128 -17.49 4.10 21.65
N ASP A 129 -18.12 5.10 21.02
CA ASP A 129 -17.47 6.03 20.08
C ASP A 129 -16.66 5.32 18.97
N GLY A 130 -17.17 4.18 18.51
CA GLY A 130 -16.56 3.37 17.46
C GLY A 130 -15.41 2.45 17.92
N ARG A 131 -15.01 2.46 19.19
CA ARG A 131 -13.94 1.63 19.76
C ARG A 131 -14.46 0.63 20.78
N TRP A 132 -13.83 -0.54 20.88
CA TRP A 132 -14.15 -1.53 21.89
C TRP A 132 -13.47 -1.23 23.23
N ARG A 133 -14.22 -1.38 24.31
CA ARG A 133 -13.76 -1.19 25.69
C ARG A 133 -14.24 -2.36 26.56
N ILE A 134 -13.39 -2.79 27.46
CA ILE A 134 -13.75 -3.67 28.57
C ILE A 134 -14.37 -2.79 29.66
N GLU A 135 -15.58 -3.14 30.09
CA GLU A 135 -16.33 -2.45 31.16
C GLU A 135 -16.27 -3.23 32.48
N SER A 136 -16.16 -4.56 32.42
CA SER A 136 -16.10 -5.45 33.59
C SER A 136 -15.11 -6.60 33.33
N PRO A 137 -14.31 -7.02 34.32
CA PRO A 137 -14.24 -6.51 35.70
C PRO A 137 -13.41 -5.22 35.86
N ILE A 138 -12.75 -4.77 34.79
CA ILE A 138 -11.90 -3.58 34.75
C ILE A 138 -12.42 -2.60 33.70
N SER A 139 -12.11 -1.31 33.84
CA SER A 139 -12.32 -0.33 32.78
C SER A 139 -11.05 -0.18 31.97
N ALA A 140 -11.02 -0.74 30.76
CA ALA A 140 -9.82 -0.71 29.91
C ALA A 140 -10.19 -0.67 28.41
N GLU A 141 -9.25 -0.24 27.57
CA GLU A 141 -9.39 -0.40 26.12
C GLU A 141 -9.26 -1.88 25.73
N ALA A 142 -10.11 -2.31 24.81
CA ALA A 142 -10.05 -3.67 24.27
C ALA A 142 -9.20 -3.72 23.00
N ASP A 143 -8.58 -4.86 22.75
CA ASP A 143 -7.92 -5.14 21.49
C ASP A 143 -8.95 -5.44 20.39
N GLU A 144 -9.10 -4.50 19.45
CA GLU A 144 -10.06 -4.56 18.34
C GLU A 144 -10.02 -5.89 17.59
N ALA A 145 -8.82 -6.40 17.31
CA ALA A 145 -8.64 -7.66 16.58
C ALA A 145 -9.12 -8.87 17.41
N SER A 146 -8.88 -8.86 18.71
CA SER A 146 -9.31 -9.93 19.63
C SER A 146 -10.81 -9.93 19.85
N VAL A 147 -11.43 -8.75 19.98
CA VAL A 147 -12.89 -8.64 20.05
C VAL A 147 -13.53 -9.06 18.72
N LYS A 148 -12.94 -8.69 17.58
CA LYS A 148 -13.41 -9.13 16.26
C LYS A 148 -13.40 -10.65 16.13
N ARG A 149 -12.31 -11.33 16.55
CA ARG A 149 -12.25 -12.80 16.54
C ARG A 149 -13.37 -13.43 17.37
N LEU A 150 -13.61 -12.88 18.56
CA LEU A 150 -14.69 -13.32 19.44
C LEU A 150 -16.07 -13.12 18.79
N THR A 151 -16.36 -11.93 18.26
CA THR A 151 -17.67 -11.64 17.63
C THR A 151 -17.89 -12.47 16.38
N ASP A 152 -16.85 -12.63 15.54
CA ASP A 152 -16.92 -13.47 14.34
C ASP A 152 -17.20 -14.93 14.71
N ALA A 153 -16.49 -15.46 15.73
CA ALA A 153 -16.67 -16.84 16.18
C ALA A 153 -18.10 -17.12 16.66
N VAL A 154 -18.74 -16.16 17.33
CA VAL A 154 -20.12 -16.30 17.83
C VAL A 154 -21.15 -16.09 16.73
N VAL A 155 -21.01 -15.03 15.92
CA VAL A 155 -22.00 -14.65 14.91
C VAL A 155 -22.00 -15.61 13.71
N PHE A 156 -20.82 -16.04 13.26
CA PHE A 156 -20.66 -16.95 12.13
C PHE A 156 -20.58 -18.43 12.53
N ALA A 157 -20.91 -18.76 13.78
CA ALA A 157 -20.94 -20.15 14.23
C ALA A 157 -21.96 -20.96 13.41
N GLU A 158 -21.47 -22.00 12.72
CA GLU A 158 -22.32 -22.98 12.05
C GLU A 158 -22.99 -23.88 13.10
N ILE A 159 -24.31 -24.01 13.03
CA ILE A 159 -25.06 -24.88 13.91
C ILE A 159 -24.98 -26.31 13.36
N GLY A 160 -24.42 -27.20 14.17
CA GLY A 160 -24.34 -28.63 13.91
C GLY A 160 -25.64 -29.36 14.28
N HIS A 161 -25.49 -30.59 14.80
CA HIS A 161 -26.63 -31.41 15.19
C HIS A 161 -27.47 -30.78 16.31
N GLY A 162 -28.78 -30.70 16.10
CA GLY A 162 -29.78 -30.21 17.05
C GLY A 162 -30.71 -31.31 17.58
N LEU A 163 -30.98 -31.28 18.88
CA LEU A 163 -31.95 -32.10 19.60
C LEU A 163 -33.06 -31.20 20.14
N THR A 164 -34.30 -31.45 19.73
CA THR A 164 -35.47 -30.76 20.29
C THR A 164 -35.80 -31.26 21.70
N GLU A 165 -36.68 -30.57 22.41
CA GLU A 165 -37.21 -31.04 23.70
C GLU A 165 -37.81 -32.45 23.60
N LEU A 166 -38.50 -32.73 22.48
CA LEU A 166 -39.11 -34.04 22.22
C LEU A 166 -38.05 -35.11 21.95
N ASP A 167 -37.02 -34.80 21.17
CA ASP A 167 -35.91 -35.74 20.89
C ASP A 167 -35.16 -36.11 22.17
N MET A 168 -34.86 -35.11 23.01
CA MET A 168 -34.21 -35.33 24.30
C MET A 168 -35.08 -36.19 25.23
N ALA A 169 -36.39 -35.92 25.31
CA ALA A 169 -37.32 -36.70 26.12
C ALA A 169 -37.41 -38.16 25.65
N ALA A 170 -37.48 -38.40 24.34
CA ALA A 170 -37.50 -39.73 23.75
C ALA A 170 -36.21 -40.53 24.05
N LEU A 171 -35.07 -39.84 24.16
CA LEU A 171 -33.77 -40.42 24.52
C LEU A 171 -33.55 -40.54 26.05
N GLY A 172 -34.51 -40.10 26.88
CA GLY A 172 -34.34 -40.04 28.33
C GLY A 172 -33.21 -39.10 28.77
N ARG A 173 -32.94 -38.06 27.97
CA ARG A 173 -31.90 -37.05 28.19
C ARG A 173 -32.52 -35.72 28.60
N SER A 174 -31.70 -34.87 29.21
CA SER A 174 -32.05 -33.52 29.63
C SER A 174 -30.90 -32.55 29.35
N PRO A 175 -31.10 -31.23 29.40
CA PRO A 175 -30.01 -30.24 29.29
C PRO A 175 -28.84 -30.50 30.27
N ARG A 176 -29.10 -31.13 31.42
CA ARG A 176 -28.05 -31.54 32.38
C ARG A 176 -27.06 -32.52 31.76
N ASP A 177 -27.53 -33.46 30.93
CA ASP A 177 -26.69 -34.43 30.23
C ASP A 177 -25.72 -33.78 29.24
N PHE A 178 -25.96 -32.52 28.85
CA PHE A 178 -25.12 -31.77 27.92
C PHE A 178 -24.26 -30.72 28.63
N GLY A 179 -24.22 -30.72 29.97
CA GLY A 179 -23.48 -29.74 30.76
C GLY A 179 -24.13 -28.36 30.84
N LEU A 180 -25.40 -28.22 30.45
CA LEU A 180 -26.10 -26.93 30.41
C LEU A 180 -26.80 -26.56 31.73
N ALA A 181 -26.87 -27.49 32.70
CA ALA A 181 -27.34 -27.17 34.05
C ALA A 181 -26.31 -26.32 34.84
N ALA A 182 -25.03 -26.47 34.51
CA ALA A 182 -23.92 -25.67 35.03
C ALA A 182 -22.99 -25.36 33.84
N PRO A 183 -23.39 -24.41 32.96
CA PRO A 183 -22.70 -24.17 31.71
C PRO A 183 -21.26 -23.72 31.97
N ARG A 184 -20.37 -24.05 31.03
CA ARG A 184 -18.97 -23.61 31.03
C ARG A 184 -18.89 -22.09 30.93
N CYS A 185 -19.71 -21.53 30.04
CA CYS A 185 -19.97 -20.11 29.95
C CYS A 185 -21.39 -19.82 29.45
N ALA A 186 -21.92 -18.66 29.82
CA ALA A 186 -23.08 -18.04 29.20
C ALA A 186 -22.60 -16.77 28.49
N VAL A 187 -23.10 -16.53 27.29
CA VAL A 187 -22.76 -15.35 26.49
C VAL A 187 -24.02 -14.63 26.05
N SER A 188 -24.00 -13.30 26.13
CA SER A 188 -25.03 -12.43 25.60
C SER A 188 -24.41 -11.47 24.58
N ILE A 189 -24.96 -11.44 23.37
CA ILE A 189 -24.55 -10.54 22.28
C ILE A 189 -25.71 -9.60 21.93
N SER A 190 -25.40 -8.33 21.68
CA SER A 190 -26.41 -7.30 21.46
C SER A 190 -25.97 -6.29 20.41
N ASP A 191 -26.92 -5.87 19.56
CA ASP A 191 -26.78 -4.74 18.61
C ASP A 191 -27.32 -3.40 19.17
N GLY A 192 -27.88 -3.45 20.38
CA GLY A 192 -28.48 -2.31 21.08
C GLY A 192 -30.01 -2.34 21.11
N ASN A 193 -30.63 -3.08 20.19
CA ASN A 193 -32.08 -3.28 20.11
C ASN A 193 -32.47 -4.73 20.46
N VAL A 194 -31.71 -5.68 19.92
CA VAL A 194 -31.88 -7.12 20.12
C VAL A 194 -30.73 -7.64 20.98
N ARG A 195 -31.07 -8.55 21.89
CA ARG A 195 -30.12 -9.29 22.72
C ARG A 195 -30.40 -10.77 22.60
N ASP A 196 -29.40 -11.52 22.16
CA ASP A 196 -29.42 -12.97 22.14
C ASP A 196 -28.51 -13.52 23.24
N THR A 197 -28.98 -14.55 23.96
CA THR A 197 -28.23 -15.17 25.05
C THR A 197 -28.12 -16.68 24.83
N PHE A 198 -26.93 -17.21 25.05
CA PHE A 198 -26.58 -18.61 24.82
C PHE A 198 -25.89 -19.18 26.05
N SER A 199 -26.16 -20.44 26.36
CA SER A 199 -25.40 -21.22 27.34
C SER A 199 -24.59 -22.27 26.62
N VAL A 200 -23.29 -22.34 26.93
CA VAL A 200 -22.33 -23.28 26.35
C VAL A 200 -22.02 -24.35 27.38
N GLY A 201 -22.32 -25.59 27.03
CA GLY A 201 -22.17 -26.78 27.86
C GLY A 201 -20.82 -27.48 27.67
N ARG A 202 -20.83 -28.81 27.75
CA ARG A 202 -19.63 -29.63 27.60
C ARG A 202 -19.28 -29.87 26.13
N ALA A 203 -18.04 -30.25 25.87
CA ALA A 203 -17.61 -30.75 24.57
C ALA A 203 -18.32 -32.07 24.22
N THR A 204 -18.51 -32.31 22.92
CA THR A 204 -18.98 -33.60 22.40
C THR A 204 -17.92 -34.68 22.63
N ALA A 205 -18.30 -35.95 22.41
CA ALA A 205 -17.38 -37.07 22.63
C ALA A 205 -16.16 -37.04 21.70
N SER A 206 -16.27 -36.48 20.49
CA SER A 206 -15.13 -36.30 19.58
C SER A 206 -14.22 -35.14 20.01
N GLY A 207 -14.78 -34.15 20.70
CA GLY A 207 -14.08 -32.93 21.13
C GLY A 207 -14.14 -31.79 20.12
N ASP A 208 -14.64 -32.01 18.90
CA ASP A 208 -14.65 -31.01 17.82
C ASP A 208 -15.78 -29.99 17.95
N GLU A 209 -16.79 -30.29 18.77
CA GLU A 209 -17.98 -29.47 18.96
C GLU A 209 -18.31 -29.31 20.45
N VAL A 210 -19.13 -28.32 20.77
CA VAL A 210 -19.69 -28.08 22.10
C VAL A 210 -21.20 -27.97 22.05
N TYR A 211 -21.87 -28.47 23.08
CA TYR A 211 -23.31 -28.33 23.20
C TYR A 211 -23.69 -26.89 23.59
N VAL A 212 -24.71 -26.33 22.95
CA VAL A 212 -25.20 -24.97 23.18
C VAL A 212 -26.73 -24.98 23.27
N SER A 213 -27.26 -24.12 24.12
CA SER A 213 -28.70 -23.81 24.15
C SER A 213 -28.92 -22.30 24.08
N ARG A 214 -29.83 -21.88 23.21
CA ARG A 214 -30.27 -20.48 23.10
C ARG A 214 -31.37 -20.20 24.12
N HIS A 215 -31.28 -19.07 24.82
CA HIS A 215 -32.32 -18.63 25.75
C HIS A 215 -33.66 -18.45 25.02
N GLY A 216 -34.76 -18.91 25.62
CA GLY A 216 -36.08 -18.94 24.98
C GLY A 216 -36.33 -20.14 24.05
N HIS A 217 -35.30 -20.93 23.72
CA HIS A 217 -35.44 -22.18 22.97
C HIS A 217 -35.17 -23.37 23.87
N LYS A 218 -36.01 -24.41 23.74
CA LYS A 218 -35.90 -25.63 24.56
C LYS A 218 -35.05 -26.74 23.93
N GLY A 219 -34.44 -26.47 22.78
CA GLY A 219 -33.53 -27.39 22.11
C GLY A 219 -32.07 -27.22 22.56
N VAL A 220 -31.28 -28.27 22.33
CA VAL A 220 -29.82 -28.26 22.47
C VAL A 220 -29.23 -28.54 21.10
N PHE A 221 -28.26 -27.75 20.68
CA PHE A 221 -27.55 -27.98 19.43
C PHE A 221 -26.05 -27.96 19.66
N THR A 222 -25.28 -28.21 18.61
CA THR A 222 -23.82 -28.22 18.64
C THR A 222 -23.28 -27.08 17.80
N VAL A 223 -22.11 -26.56 18.18
CA VAL A 223 -21.31 -25.61 17.37
C VAL A 223 -19.83 -26.01 17.47
N PRO A 224 -18.97 -25.57 16.54
CA PRO A 224 -17.53 -25.86 16.61
C PRO A 224 -16.92 -25.49 17.97
N ALA A 225 -16.00 -26.32 18.47
CA ALA A 225 -15.34 -26.10 19.76
C ALA A 225 -14.59 -24.76 19.85
N ALA A 226 -14.13 -24.23 18.71
CA ALA A 226 -13.51 -22.91 18.57
C ALA A 226 -14.36 -21.76 19.15
N VAL A 227 -15.71 -21.88 19.11
CA VAL A 227 -16.61 -20.89 19.73
C VAL A 227 -16.40 -20.84 21.25
N ALA A 228 -16.36 -22.01 21.90
CA ALA A 228 -16.09 -22.08 23.34
C ALA A 228 -14.65 -21.67 23.68
N GLU A 229 -13.68 -21.97 22.82
CA GLU A 229 -12.29 -21.56 23.00
C GLU A 229 -12.18 -20.03 23.04
N GLU A 230 -12.76 -19.31 22.06
CA GLU A 230 -12.76 -17.84 22.03
C GLU A 230 -13.49 -17.24 23.24
N LEU A 231 -14.65 -17.79 23.64
CA LEU A 231 -15.39 -17.34 24.83
C LEU A 231 -14.63 -17.54 26.14
N MET A 232 -13.74 -18.52 26.20
CA MET A 232 -12.97 -18.88 27.38
C MET A 232 -11.57 -18.23 27.43
N ARG A 233 -11.18 -17.43 26.43
CA ARG A 233 -9.87 -16.75 26.39
C ARG A 233 -9.67 -15.82 27.60
N PRO A 234 -8.52 -15.86 28.30
CA PRO A 234 -8.24 -14.99 29.44
C PRO A 234 -8.53 -13.50 29.18
N LEU A 235 -9.06 -12.77 30.17
CA LEU A 235 -9.39 -11.34 30.04
C LEU A 235 -8.24 -10.51 29.48
N VAL A 236 -7.00 -10.81 29.89
CA VAL A 236 -5.78 -10.13 29.44
C VAL A 236 -5.59 -10.20 27.92
N GLU A 237 -6.11 -11.23 27.26
CA GLU A 237 -6.04 -11.35 25.80
C GLU A 237 -7.03 -10.47 25.05
N PHE A 238 -8.06 -9.96 25.74
CA PHE A 238 -8.96 -8.95 25.20
C PHE A 238 -8.46 -7.53 25.47
N ARG A 239 -7.46 -7.34 26.32
CA ARG A 239 -6.87 -6.02 26.58
C ARG A 239 -5.99 -5.58 25.43
N ARG A 240 -5.98 -4.27 25.18
CA ARG A 240 -5.14 -3.63 24.16
C ARG A 240 -3.66 -4.03 24.29
N ARG A 241 -3.10 -4.68 23.27
CA ARG A 241 -1.68 -5.09 23.32
C ARG A 241 -0.71 -4.00 22.89
N GLN A 242 -1.15 -3.03 22.09
CA GLN A 242 -0.26 -2.00 21.54
C GLN A 242 0.04 -0.90 22.55
N LEU A 243 1.32 -0.54 22.71
CA LEU A 243 1.73 0.52 23.62
C LEU A 243 1.27 1.92 23.16
N PHE A 244 1.22 2.14 21.85
CA PHE A 244 0.70 3.37 21.21
C PHE A 244 -0.36 2.99 20.14
N VAL A 245 -1.50 3.68 20.06
CA VAL A 245 -2.55 3.42 19.03
C VAL A 245 -2.28 4.20 17.75
N ILE A 246 -1.77 5.42 17.92
CA ILE A 246 -1.44 6.31 16.81
C ILE A 246 -0.65 5.58 15.73
N LYS A 247 -1.10 5.68 14.48
CA LYS A 247 -0.39 5.06 13.36
C LYS A 247 0.88 5.84 13.04
N PRO A 248 1.97 5.17 12.62
CA PRO A 248 3.21 5.86 12.23
C PRO A 248 3.01 6.98 11.20
N SER A 249 2.07 6.80 10.26
CA SER A 249 1.75 7.80 9.22
C SER A 249 1.01 9.03 9.73
N GLU A 250 0.34 8.93 10.88
CA GLU A 250 -0.45 10.00 11.51
C GLU A 250 0.40 10.84 12.47
N VAL A 251 1.63 10.42 12.79
CA VAL A 251 2.52 11.12 13.73
C VAL A 251 3.12 12.37 13.09
N VAL A 252 2.86 13.53 13.71
CA VAL A 252 3.39 14.85 13.32
C VAL A 252 4.21 15.52 14.42
N GLY A 253 4.20 14.97 15.63
CA GLY A 253 5.04 15.44 16.73
C GLY A 253 5.60 14.28 17.54
N PHE A 254 6.83 14.45 18.01
CA PHE A 254 7.55 13.45 18.79
C PHE A 254 8.28 14.14 19.95
N GLY A 255 8.17 13.60 21.15
CA GLY A 255 8.76 14.18 22.36
C GLY A 255 9.50 13.13 23.19
N LEU A 256 10.71 13.45 23.61
CA LEU A 256 11.54 12.64 24.51
C LEU A 256 11.95 13.47 25.72
N LYS A 257 11.58 13.00 26.91
CA LYS A 257 11.93 13.63 28.18
C LYS A 257 12.66 12.62 29.05
N VAL A 258 13.90 12.95 29.38
CA VAL A 258 14.70 12.23 30.38
C VAL A 258 14.66 13.01 31.67
N ALA A 259 14.56 12.32 32.81
CA ALA A 259 14.74 12.91 34.13
C ALA A 259 16.05 13.72 34.17
N GLY A 260 15.98 14.99 34.59
CA GLY A 260 17.12 15.90 34.66
C GLY A 260 17.57 16.55 33.33
N GLU A 261 17.05 16.14 32.17
CA GLU A 261 17.38 16.73 30.86
C GLU A 261 16.25 17.63 30.32
N PRO A 262 16.54 18.60 29.43
CA PRO A 262 15.50 19.33 28.73
C PRO A 262 14.68 18.39 27.82
N LEU A 263 13.38 18.64 27.69
CA LEU A 263 12.50 17.91 26.77
C LEU A 263 12.96 18.12 25.33
N THR A 264 13.35 17.07 24.62
CA THR A 264 13.56 17.13 23.18
C THR A 264 12.21 17.07 22.49
N ARG A 265 11.89 18.04 21.61
CA ARG A 265 10.67 18.02 20.78
C ARG A 265 11.05 18.03 19.32
N LEU A 266 10.38 17.18 18.55
CA LEU A 266 10.42 17.16 17.10
C LEU A 266 9.03 17.43 16.55
N ALA A 267 8.99 18.15 15.43
CA ALA A 267 7.77 18.45 14.70
C ALA A 267 7.98 18.16 13.21
N LYS A 268 6.92 17.64 12.56
CA LYS A 268 6.88 17.44 11.12
C LYS A 268 6.25 18.68 10.48
N ALA A 269 7.02 19.43 9.69
CA ALA A 269 6.57 20.60 8.93
C ALA A 269 6.95 20.42 7.46
N ASP A 270 6.02 20.68 6.53
CA ASP A 270 6.21 20.50 5.09
C ASP A 270 6.78 19.11 4.69
N GLY A 271 6.37 18.09 5.43
CA GLY A 271 6.83 16.71 5.25
C GLY A 271 8.23 16.40 5.80
N GLN A 272 8.92 17.38 6.40
CA GLN A 272 10.26 17.23 6.98
C GLN A 272 10.20 17.24 8.50
N TRP A 273 11.00 16.39 9.14
CA TRP A 273 11.18 16.40 10.59
C TRP A 273 12.20 17.45 11.00
N ARG A 274 11.88 18.22 12.04
CA ARG A 274 12.76 19.19 12.66
C ARG A 274 12.76 19.01 14.16
N ILE A 275 13.92 19.21 14.78
CA ILE A 275 14.01 19.46 16.21
C ILE A 275 13.47 20.87 16.43
N ALA A 276 12.47 21.00 17.29
CA ALA A 276 11.85 22.27 17.68
C ALA A 276 12.31 22.73 19.07
N ASN A 277 12.84 21.83 19.89
CA ASN A 277 13.46 22.14 21.18
C ASN A 277 14.58 21.11 21.46
N PRO A 278 15.78 21.52 21.92
CA PRO A 278 16.15 22.85 22.43
C PRO A 278 16.46 23.92 21.36
N MET A 279 16.64 23.53 20.10
CA MET A 279 16.93 24.45 19.00
C MET A 279 16.16 24.05 17.75
N ASP A 280 16.02 24.98 16.81
CA ASP A 280 15.38 24.74 15.51
C ASP A 280 16.42 24.18 14.51
N ALA A 281 16.43 22.86 14.35
CA ALA A 281 17.41 22.16 13.50
C ALA A 281 16.74 21.03 12.68
N PRO A 282 17.25 20.70 11.48
CA PRO A 282 16.81 19.51 10.75
C PRO A 282 17.01 18.24 11.58
N ALA A 283 16.03 17.33 11.55
CA ALA A 283 16.13 16.02 12.19
C ALA A 283 16.31 14.91 11.15
N ASP A 284 17.05 13.86 11.50
CA ASP A 284 17.24 12.72 10.62
C ASP A 284 15.91 11.98 10.46
N ARG A 285 15.25 12.22 9.32
CA ARG A 285 13.94 11.65 9.00
C ARG A 285 13.93 10.12 9.16
N ARG A 286 14.99 9.43 8.74
CA ARG A 286 15.04 7.96 8.80
C ARG A 286 15.17 7.48 10.23
N ALA A 287 16.01 8.13 11.03
CA ALA A 287 16.16 7.82 12.45
C ALA A 287 14.85 8.03 13.22
N VAL A 288 14.16 9.14 12.96
CA VAL A 288 12.88 9.51 13.58
C VAL A 288 11.76 8.54 13.19
N GLU A 289 11.56 8.30 11.89
CA GLU A 289 10.48 7.43 11.40
C GLU A 289 10.67 5.98 11.81
N ALA A 290 11.92 5.49 11.86
CA ALA A 290 12.20 4.16 12.37
C ALA A 290 11.90 4.04 13.88
N LEU A 291 12.23 5.04 14.69
CA LEU A 291 11.87 5.05 16.12
C LEU A 291 10.35 5.08 16.33
N ILE A 292 9.63 5.92 15.57
CA ILE A 292 8.17 5.95 15.60
C ILE A 292 7.58 4.58 15.26
N GLY A 293 8.09 3.92 14.21
CA GLY A 293 7.66 2.57 13.82
C GLY A 293 7.88 1.54 14.93
N GLU A 294 9.03 1.58 15.61
CA GLU A 294 9.32 0.71 16.75
C GLU A 294 8.38 0.97 17.95
N LEU A 295 8.07 2.23 18.25
CA LEU A 295 7.16 2.61 19.33
C LEU A 295 5.72 2.17 19.03
N CYS A 296 5.21 2.41 17.82
CA CYS A 296 3.86 2.02 17.41
C CYS A 296 3.69 0.50 17.27
N SER A 297 4.77 -0.25 17.04
CA SER A 297 4.73 -1.72 16.98
C SER A 297 5.02 -2.39 18.33
N ALA A 298 5.39 -1.61 19.36
CA ALA A 298 5.68 -2.12 20.68
C ALA A 298 4.42 -2.73 21.33
N GLN A 299 4.61 -3.90 21.94
CA GLN A 299 3.55 -4.61 22.65
C GLN A 299 3.77 -4.60 24.16
N VAL A 300 2.68 -4.48 24.88
CA VAL A 300 2.56 -4.84 26.29
C VAL A 300 2.87 -6.33 26.45
N VAL A 301 3.82 -6.63 27.33
CA VAL A 301 4.19 -8.00 27.69
C VAL A 301 3.26 -8.52 28.77
N ASP A 302 3.00 -7.69 29.78
CA ASP A 302 2.16 -8.05 30.92
C ASP A 302 1.54 -6.79 31.57
N TYR A 303 0.41 -6.98 32.26
CA TYR A 303 -0.28 -5.93 33.00
C TYR A 303 -0.04 -6.10 34.50
N VAL A 304 0.56 -5.08 35.12
CA VAL A 304 0.91 -5.10 36.55
C VAL A 304 -0.17 -4.47 37.40
N ALA A 305 -0.74 -3.34 36.96
CA ALA A 305 -1.83 -2.66 37.64
C ALA A 305 -2.70 -1.82 36.68
N ASP A 306 -3.99 -1.70 36.96
CA ASP A 306 -4.93 -0.93 36.14
C ASP A 306 -4.91 0.57 36.40
N ALA A 307 -4.52 0.97 37.61
CA ALA A 307 -4.31 2.35 38.00
C ALA A 307 -3.31 2.40 39.15
N GLY A 308 -2.30 3.26 39.04
CA GLY A 308 -1.36 3.49 40.15
C GLY A 308 -0.16 4.31 39.76
N SER A 309 0.34 5.10 40.71
CA SER A 309 1.67 5.67 40.67
C SER A 309 2.64 4.63 41.26
N VAL A 310 3.44 4.01 40.39
CA VAL A 310 4.62 3.27 40.85
C VAL A 310 5.77 4.27 40.97
N HIS A 311 6.52 4.21 42.08
CA HIS A 311 7.73 5.01 42.25
C HIS A 311 8.66 4.81 41.03
N GLY A 312 9.15 5.92 40.45
CA GLY A 312 9.97 5.90 39.24
C GLY A 312 9.20 5.99 37.92
N LEU A 313 7.86 6.07 37.93
CA LEU A 313 7.02 6.30 36.74
C LEU A 313 6.45 7.74 36.65
N GLY A 314 7.00 8.68 37.42
CA GLY A 314 6.69 10.11 37.28
C GLY A 314 7.39 10.73 36.06
N GLU A 315 6.79 11.78 35.47
CA GLU A 315 7.38 12.49 34.31
C GLU A 315 8.79 13.06 34.58
N ASP A 316 9.08 13.35 35.85
CA ASP A 316 10.38 13.87 36.30
C ASP A 316 11.31 12.79 36.87
N GLU A 317 10.82 11.55 37.00
CA GLU A 317 11.56 10.40 37.56
C GLU A 317 11.93 9.37 36.49
N GLY A 318 11.13 9.25 35.43
CA GLY A 318 11.28 8.27 34.36
C GLY A 318 11.76 8.83 33.02
N PHE A 319 11.71 8.00 32.00
CA PHE A 319 11.93 8.38 30.61
C PHE A 319 10.57 8.47 29.90
N ALA A 320 10.10 9.67 29.58
CA ALA A 320 8.80 9.86 28.94
C ALA A 320 8.93 10.06 27.43
N VAL A 321 8.10 9.32 26.69
CA VAL A 321 7.94 9.41 25.24
C VAL A 321 6.54 9.89 24.93
N SER A 322 6.42 10.85 24.03
CA SER A 322 5.10 11.32 23.56
C SER A 322 5.03 11.38 22.04
N LEU A 323 3.92 10.91 21.49
CA LEU A 323 3.57 10.98 20.08
C LEU A 323 2.36 11.89 19.91
N ARG A 324 2.41 12.80 18.93
CA ARG A 324 1.29 13.68 18.58
C ARG A 324 0.78 13.36 17.18
N ASP A 325 -0.54 13.21 17.05
CA ASP A 325 -1.20 12.99 15.77
C ASP A 325 -1.53 14.28 15.01
N THR A 326 -2.01 14.12 13.77
CA THR A 326 -2.48 15.21 12.91
C THR A 326 -3.67 15.99 13.49
N PHE A 327 -4.42 15.41 14.43
CA PHE A 327 -5.58 16.04 15.08
C PHE A 327 -5.19 16.76 16.39
N GLY A 328 -3.93 16.67 16.80
CA GLY A 328 -3.40 17.30 18.01
C GLY A 328 -3.50 16.43 19.27
N ALA A 329 -4.04 15.21 19.18
CA ALA A 329 -4.04 14.28 20.30
C ALA A 329 -2.60 13.84 20.63
N ILE A 330 -2.32 13.67 21.92
CA ILE A 330 -0.99 13.29 22.41
C ILE A 330 -1.12 12.01 23.22
N GLU A 331 -0.48 10.94 22.75
CA GLU A 331 -0.26 9.73 23.54
C GLU A 331 1.10 9.84 24.23
N LYS A 332 1.13 9.62 25.55
CA LYS A 332 2.35 9.67 26.36
C LYS A 332 2.54 8.36 27.12
N VAL A 333 3.76 7.85 27.07
CA VAL A 333 4.20 6.68 27.84
C VAL A 333 5.40 7.07 28.69
N VAL A 334 5.40 6.70 29.96
CA VAL A 334 6.53 6.93 30.87
C VAL A 334 7.16 5.60 31.22
N PHE A 335 8.41 5.40 30.85
CA PHE A 335 9.20 4.23 31.20
C PHE A 335 9.89 4.44 32.54
N GLY A 336 9.87 3.41 33.37
CA GLY A 336 10.58 3.38 34.64
C GLY A 336 12.07 3.09 34.49
N VAL A 337 12.71 2.85 35.62
CA VAL A 337 14.12 2.46 35.67
C VAL A 337 14.25 0.98 35.32
N ALA A 338 15.14 0.65 34.39
CA ALA A 338 15.50 -0.74 34.12
C ALA A 338 16.26 -1.32 35.32
N ASP A 339 15.83 -2.49 35.81
CA ASP A 339 16.36 -3.15 37.00
C ASP A 339 17.39 -4.26 36.68
N GLY A 340 17.85 -4.31 35.43
CA GLY A 340 18.75 -5.36 34.92
C GLY A 340 18.03 -6.57 34.34
N THR A 341 16.69 -6.59 34.35
CA THR A 341 15.90 -7.60 33.64
C THR A 341 15.66 -7.20 32.17
N ASN A 342 15.09 -8.12 31.36
CA ASN A 342 14.68 -7.84 29.98
C ASN A 342 13.34 -7.09 29.89
N LEU A 343 12.76 -6.70 31.04
CA LEU A 343 11.50 -5.98 31.11
C LEU A 343 11.72 -4.67 31.87
N VAL A 344 10.88 -3.69 31.56
CA VAL A 344 10.79 -2.44 32.30
C VAL A 344 9.33 -2.09 32.50
N LEU A 345 9.02 -1.46 33.62
CA LEU A 345 7.70 -0.92 33.87
C LEU A 345 7.46 0.30 32.96
N ALA A 346 6.25 0.42 32.44
CA ALA A 346 5.80 1.60 31.72
C ALA A 346 4.40 2.00 32.17
N LEU A 347 4.16 3.30 32.27
CA LEU A 347 2.85 3.89 32.48
C LEU A 347 2.26 4.24 31.11
N THR A 348 1.13 3.61 30.76
CA THR A 348 0.45 3.83 29.48
C THR A 348 -0.35 5.13 29.46
N PRO A 349 -0.80 5.63 28.29
CA PRO A 349 -1.61 6.85 28.22
C PRO A 349 -2.91 6.76 29.02
N GLU A 350 -3.50 5.57 29.15
CA GLU A 350 -4.70 5.35 29.97
C GLU A 350 -4.42 5.17 31.48
N GLY A 351 -3.16 5.22 31.91
CA GLY A 351 -2.77 5.15 33.33
C GLY A 351 -2.53 3.74 33.87
N ALA A 352 -2.51 2.72 33.01
CA ALA A 352 -2.17 1.36 33.40
C ALA A 352 -0.65 1.20 33.53
N VAL A 353 -0.23 0.36 34.47
CA VAL A 353 1.17 -0.02 34.67
C VAL A 353 1.40 -1.36 34.00
N VAL A 354 2.33 -1.39 33.05
CA VAL A 354 2.61 -2.55 32.20
C VAL A 354 4.08 -2.90 32.18
N HIS A 355 4.38 -4.16 31.87
CA HIS A 355 5.73 -4.57 31.46
C HIS A 355 5.87 -4.42 29.94
N VAL A 356 6.99 -3.84 29.53
CA VAL A 356 7.45 -3.77 28.14
C VAL A 356 8.89 -4.24 28.07
N ARG A 357 9.33 -4.67 26.88
CA ARG A 357 10.72 -5.09 26.69
C ARG A 357 11.67 -3.91 26.95
N SER A 358 12.71 -4.11 27.77
CA SER A 358 13.67 -3.07 28.12
C SER A 358 14.45 -2.54 26.91
N GLU A 359 14.60 -3.36 25.86
CA GLU A 359 15.22 -2.96 24.60
C GLU A 359 14.53 -1.76 23.94
N LEU A 360 13.22 -1.57 24.13
CA LEU A 360 12.52 -0.39 23.61
C LEU A 360 13.04 0.90 24.24
N LEU A 361 13.24 0.91 25.56
CA LEU A 361 13.78 2.06 26.30
C LEU A 361 15.22 2.36 25.87
N GLU A 362 16.06 1.33 25.75
CA GLU A 362 17.45 1.49 25.32
C GLU A 362 17.55 2.05 23.90
N ARG A 363 16.70 1.61 22.97
CA ARG A 363 16.64 2.18 21.61
C ARG A 363 16.19 3.63 21.61
N CYS A 364 15.23 4.02 22.47
CA CYS A 364 14.83 5.42 22.61
C CYS A 364 16.01 6.30 23.08
N ARG A 365 16.81 5.82 24.04
CA ARG A 365 17.98 6.54 24.57
C ARG A 365 19.10 6.67 23.54
N LEU A 366 19.44 5.59 22.85
CA LEU A 366 20.46 5.60 21.80
C LEU A 366 20.09 6.57 20.68
N ARG A 367 18.86 6.43 20.16
CA ARG A 367 18.41 7.24 19.04
C ARG A 367 18.22 8.71 19.39
N GLN A 368 17.96 9.08 20.65
CA GLN A 368 17.87 10.49 21.07
C GLN A 368 19.11 11.30 20.64
N LYS A 369 20.31 10.68 20.71
CA LYS A 369 21.57 11.31 20.29
C LYS A 369 21.75 11.35 18.76
N GLU A 370 21.00 10.53 18.04
CA GLU A 370 21.05 10.37 16.58
C GLU A 370 19.91 11.10 15.85
N LEU A 371 19.02 11.80 16.58
CA LEU A 371 17.88 12.50 15.98
C LEU A 371 18.28 13.76 15.21
N GLU A 372 19.40 14.39 15.58
CA GLU A 372 19.89 15.57 14.86
C GLU A 372 20.49 15.15 13.52
N ASP A 373 20.02 15.78 12.44
CA ASP A 373 20.60 15.55 11.13
C ASP A 373 21.91 16.33 11.00
N THR A 374 23.02 15.68 11.33
CA THR A 374 24.35 16.31 11.23
C THR A 374 24.91 16.32 9.81
N ARG A 375 24.10 15.93 8.80
CA ARG A 375 24.50 15.99 7.39
C ARG A 375 24.61 17.44 6.94
N ILE A 376 25.61 17.73 6.11
CA ILE A 376 25.77 19.10 5.60
C ILE A 376 24.72 19.45 4.55
N PHE A 377 24.26 18.44 3.82
CA PHE A 377 23.12 18.55 2.91
C PHE A 377 21.98 17.64 3.41
N PRO A 378 21.08 18.15 4.28
CA PRO A 378 19.98 17.38 4.85
C PRO A 378 18.84 17.20 3.83
N VAL A 379 19.14 16.57 2.70
CA VAL A 379 18.18 16.28 1.61
C VAL A 379 18.27 14.83 1.17
N GLU A 380 17.16 14.30 0.67
CA GLU A 380 17.10 12.96 0.06
C GLU A 380 17.51 13.04 -1.41
N ALA A 381 18.27 12.04 -1.89
CA ALA A 381 18.72 11.95 -3.28
C ALA A 381 17.56 12.01 -4.30
N SER A 382 16.39 11.48 -3.91
CA SER A 382 15.17 11.49 -4.72
C SER A 382 14.60 12.88 -4.98
N HIS A 383 15.07 13.93 -4.29
CA HIS A 383 14.64 15.31 -4.50
C HIS A 383 15.68 16.16 -5.23
N VAL A 384 16.88 15.62 -5.47
CA VAL A 384 17.98 16.36 -6.10
C VAL A 384 17.78 16.42 -7.61
N THR A 385 17.85 17.62 -8.18
CA THR A 385 17.72 17.90 -9.62
C THR A 385 18.98 18.52 -10.20
N SER A 386 19.90 19.02 -9.38
CA SER A 386 21.17 19.59 -9.82
C SER A 386 22.29 19.26 -8.84
N LEU A 387 23.47 18.97 -9.34
CA LEU A 387 24.71 18.80 -8.58
C LEU A 387 25.83 19.56 -9.31
N SER A 388 26.48 20.47 -8.60
CA SER A 388 27.66 21.20 -9.06
C SER A 388 28.84 20.83 -8.18
N VAL A 389 29.95 20.44 -8.79
CA VAL A 389 31.19 20.05 -8.10
C VAL A 389 32.38 20.70 -8.81
N SER A 390 33.26 21.37 -8.06
CA SER A 390 34.38 22.14 -8.62
C SER A 390 35.55 22.24 -7.64
N GLU A 391 36.74 21.81 -8.07
CA GLU A 391 38.04 22.05 -7.38
C GLU A 391 38.73 23.33 -7.92
N GLY A 392 38.02 24.09 -8.75
CA GLY A 392 38.57 25.15 -9.61
C GLY A 392 37.79 25.24 -10.93
N PHE A 393 38.36 25.90 -11.93
CA PHE A 393 37.74 25.96 -13.26
C PHE A 393 38.22 24.79 -14.16
N PRO A 394 37.32 24.09 -14.88
CA PRO A 394 35.87 24.31 -14.94
C PRO A 394 35.10 23.64 -13.80
N ALA A 395 33.90 24.15 -13.52
CA ALA A 395 32.94 23.48 -12.65
C ALA A 395 32.21 22.37 -13.43
N TYR A 396 32.04 21.21 -12.80
CA TYR A 396 31.24 20.13 -13.35
C TYR A 396 29.82 20.26 -12.83
N VAL A 397 28.90 20.60 -13.72
CA VAL A 397 27.49 20.83 -13.39
C VAL A 397 26.66 19.79 -14.12
N VAL A 398 25.95 18.97 -13.35
CA VAL A 398 24.97 18.02 -13.88
C VAL A 398 23.58 18.38 -13.37
N SER A 399 22.58 18.28 -14.24
CA SER A 399 21.19 18.60 -13.91
C SER A 399 20.20 17.68 -14.63
N ARG A 400 19.00 17.59 -14.09
CA ARG A 400 17.85 16.90 -14.69
C ARG A 400 16.59 17.72 -14.49
N ARG A 401 15.71 17.73 -15.50
CA ARG A 401 14.46 18.50 -15.46
C ARG A 401 13.48 18.00 -14.39
N SER A 402 13.52 16.70 -14.11
CA SER A 402 12.78 16.03 -13.04
C SER A 402 13.55 14.79 -12.62
N THR A 403 13.15 14.17 -11.52
CA THR A 403 13.82 12.97 -10.97
C THR A 403 13.64 11.73 -11.85
N ALA A 404 12.66 11.73 -12.76
CA ALA A 404 12.47 10.71 -13.78
C ALA A 404 13.25 10.99 -15.09
N ALA A 405 13.78 12.21 -15.26
CA ALA A 405 14.53 12.59 -16.46
C ALA A 405 16.00 12.15 -16.36
N PRO A 406 16.66 11.87 -17.50
CA PRO A 406 18.09 11.55 -17.50
C PRO A 406 18.93 12.74 -17.02
N TRP A 407 20.08 12.43 -16.43
CA TRP A 407 21.08 13.43 -16.06
C TRP A 407 21.76 13.99 -17.31
N MET A 408 21.89 15.32 -17.35
CA MET A 408 22.58 16.08 -18.38
C MET A 408 23.73 16.85 -17.75
N MET A 409 24.92 16.75 -18.33
CA MET A 409 26.02 17.67 -18.07
C MET A 409 25.71 19.00 -18.75
N VAL A 410 25.74 20.07 -17.96
CA VAL A 410 25.54 21.46 -18.41
C VAL A 410 26.88 22.17 -18.54
N SER A 411 27.84 21.80 -17.69
CA SER A 411 29.20 22.35 -17.68
C SER A 411 30.19 21.23 -17.36
N PRO A 412 31.38 21.21 -17.97
CA PRO A 412 31.89 22.19 -18.94
C PRO A 412 31.31 22.09 -20.36
N VAL A 413 30.63 20.99 -20.69
CA VAL A 413 30.04 20.74 -22.01
C VAL A 413 28.55 20.42 -21.85
N ASP A 414 27.73 20.77 -22.84
CA ASP A 414 26.32 20.39 -22.89
C ASP A 414 26.18 19.00 -23.52
N ALA A 415 26.00 17.98 -22.67
CA ALA A 415 25.98 16.57 -23.09
C ALA A 415 25.25 15.67 -22.08
N SER A 416 25.00 14.41 -22.45
CA SER A 416 24.44 13.43 -21.49
C SER A 416 25.45 13.08 -20.41
N ALA A 417 25.01 12.99 -19.16
CA ALA A 417 25.84 12.55 -18.03
C ALA A 417 25.65 11.05 -17.74
N ASP A 418 26.68 10.39 -17.21
CA ASP A 418 26.59 9.01 -16.75
C ASP A 418 25.82 8.94 -15.43
N ALA A 419 24.58 8.46 -15.48
CA ALA A 419 23.72 8.39 -14.31
C ALA A 419 24.33 7.57 -13.16
N LYS A 420 25.05 6.47 -13.45
CA LYS A 420 25.64 5.63 -12.39
C LYS A 420 26.79 6.34 -11.68
N VAL A 421 27.58 7.12 -12.42
CA VAL A 421 28.67 7.91 -11.82
C VAL A 421 28.10 9.08 -11.02
N VAL A 422 27.10 9.79 -11.57
CA VAL A 422 26.43 10.90 -10.88
C VAL A 422 25.78 10.44 -9.58
N GLU A 423 25.00 9.36 -9.58
CA GLU A 423 24.31 8.87 -8.37
C GLU A 423 25.30 8.38 -7.30
N ARG A 424 26.43 7.76 -7.71
CA ARG A 424 27.51 7.40 -6.77
C ARG A 424 28.15 8.63 -6.13
N LEU A 425 28.44 9.67 -6.92
CA LEU A 425 28.98 10.93 -6.41
C LEU A 425 27.98 11.61 -5.47
N LEU A 426 26.71 11.69 -5.89
CA LEU A 426 25.64 12.28 -5.10
C LEU A 426 25.47 11.58 -3.75
N ALA A 427 25.52 10.24 -3.72
CA ALA A 427 25.46 9.48 -2.47
C ALA A 427 26.61 9.82 -1.51
N LYS A 428 27.85 9.95 -2.03
CA LYS A 428 29.00 10.39 -1.23
C LYS A 428 28.79 11.80 -0.68
N VAL A 429 28.39 12.75 -1.52
CA VAL A 429 28.12 14.14 -1.11
C VAL A 429 27.03 14.24 -0.05
N LEU A 430 25.91 13.54 -0.22
CA LEU A 430 24.79 13.57 0.74
C LEU A 430 25.09 12.84 2.05
N SER A 431 26.18 12.08 2.13
CA SER A 431 26.62 11.40 3.36
C SER A 431 27.52 12.27 4.25
N LEU A 432 27.97 13.42 3.75
CA LEU A 432 28.88 14.33 4.46
C LEU A 432 28.26 14.89 5.73
N ARG A 433 29.07 15.02 6.79
CA ARG A 433 28.68 15.56 8.10
C ARG A 433 29.61 16.68 8.56
N GLY A 434 29.11 17.61 9.38
CA GLY A 434 29.66 18.96 9.64
C GLY A 434 31.08 19.13 10.23
N VAL A 435 31.93 18.10 10.26
CA VAL A 435 33.30 18.16 10.84
C VAL A 435 34.38 18.54 9.80
N GLU A 436 34.01 18.79 8.54
CA GLU A 436 34.97 18.96 7.42
C GLU A 436 35.02 20.37 6.78
N LEU A 437 34.83 21.44 7.56
CA LEU A 437 34.83 22.82 7.05
C LEU A 437 36.05 23.62 7.55
N LEU A 438 37.00 23.89 6.64
CA LEU A 438 38.11 24.85 6.85
C LEU A 438 37.72 26.26 6.36
N PRO A 439 38.39 27.33 6.86
CA PRO A 439 38.08 28.72 6.49
C PRO A 439 38.27 29.03 5.00
N GLU A 440 37.55 30.06 4.54
CA GLU A 440 37.58 30.56 3.16
C GLU A 440 39.01 30.93 2.73
N GLY A 441 39.45 30.46 1.56
CA GLY A 441 40.77 30.77 0.99
C GLY A 441 41.83 29.65 1.10
N SER A 442 41.46 28.48 1.62
CA SER A 442 42.35 27.31 1.68
C SER A 442 42.53 26.68 0.28
N ASP A 443 43.77 26.47 -0.17
CA ASP A 443 44.08 25.73 -1.40
C ASP A 443 43.54 24.29 -1.32
N GLY A 444 42.94 23.79 -2.40
CA GLY A 444 42.32 22.44 -2.46
C GLY A 444 40.86 22.37 -2.03
N ALA A 445 40.16 23.51 -1.93
CA ALA A 445 38.72 23.55 -1.63
C ALA A 445 37.87 23.00 -2.78
N LEU A 446 36.98 22.04 -2.49
CA LEU A 446 35.93 21.59 -3.39
C LEU A 446 34.64 22.37 -3.10
N MET A 447 34.18 23.13 -4.08
CA MET A 447 32.86 23.74 -4.09
C MET A 447 31.82 22.68 -4.45
N VAL A 448 30.79 22.53 -3.61
CA VAL A 448 29.67 21.64 -3.89
C VAL A 448 28.34 22.40 -3.73
N SER A 449 27.51 22.35 -4.75
CA SER A 449 26.15 22.87 -4.69
C SER A 449 25.15 21.79 -5.07
N ILE A 450 24.07 21.68 -4.29
CA ILE A 450 22.96 20.75 -4.53
C ILE A 450 21.69 21.55 -4.76
N GLY A 451 21.06 21.35 -5.91
CA GLY A 451 19.76 21.91 -6.23
C GLY A 451 18.66 20.87 -6.13
N THR A 452 17.53 21.26 -5.55
CA THR A 452 16.24 20.56 -5.62
C THR A 452 15.25 21.39 -6.43
N SER A 453 14.03 20.90 -6.63
CA SER A 453 12.98 21.68 -7.28
C SER A 453 12.54 22.92 -6.50
N VAL A 454 12.84 22.99 -5.19
CA VAL A 454 12.32 24.03 -4.28
C VAL A 454 13.45 24.86 -3.66
N THR A 455 14.62 24.27 -3.45
CA THR A 455 15.73 24.87 -2.71
C THR A 455 17.07 24.56 -3.36
N ASN A 456 17.98 25.54 -3.34
CA ASN A 456 19.37 25.36 -3.71
C ASN A 456 20.24 25.48 -2.45
N PHE A 457 21.01 24.44 -2.18
CA PHE A 457 22.04 24.40 -1.13
C PHE A 457 23.39 24.67 -1.79
N ASN A 458 24.14 25.62 -1.27
CA ASN A 458 25.48 25.91 -1.75
C ASN A 458 26.43 25.97 -0.57
N THR A 459 27.50 25.19 -0.61
CA THR A 459 28.49 25.16 0.47
C THR A 459 29.88 24.85 -0.07
N ARG A 460 30.88 25.57 0.44
CA ARG A 460 32.30 25.34 0.13
C ARG A 460 32.89 24.38 1.15
N TYR A 461 33.57 23.34 0.70
CA TYR A 461 34.27 22.37 1.56
C TYR A 461 35.75 22.30 1.21
N VAL A 462 36.57 21.87 2.16
CA VAL A 462 37.98 21.56 1.91
C VAL A 462 38.20 20.12 2.29
N PHE A 463 38.53 19.28 1.31
CA PHE A 463 38.77 17.86 1.55
C PHE A 463 40.23 17.59 1.88
N GLY A 464 40.46 16.82 2.94
CA GLY A 464 41.72 16.08 3.06
C GLY A 464 41.67 14.85 2.17
N ASN A 465 42.16 14.93 0.92
CA ASN A 465 42.48 13.84 -0.03
C ASN A 465 41.53 12.61 -0.22
N MET A 466 40.41 12.44 0.49
CA MET A 466 39.70 11.15 0.62
C MET A 466 38.42 11.01 -0.22
N MET A 467 37.67 12.07 -0.49
CA MET A 467 36.29 11.92 -1.01
C MET A 467 36.18 11.56 -2.51
N MET A 468 37.16 11.95 -3.30
CA MET A 468 37.14 11.82 -4.76
C MET A 468 38.04 10.71 -5.31
N GLN A 469 38.73 9.94 -4.47
CA GLN A 469 39.72 8.95 -4.92
C GLN A 469 39.16 7.95 -5.96
N ASP A 470 37.86 7.64 -5.86
CA ASP A 470 37.19 6.69 -6.76
C ASP A 470 36.31 7.33 -7.85
N VAL A 471 36.21 8.66 -7.91
CA VAL A 471 35.34 9.36 -8.88
C VAL A 471 36.13 10.46 -9.58
N ARG A 472 36.54 10.21 -10.82
CA ARG A 472 37.07 11.27 -11.69
C ARG A 472 35.91 12.11 -12.20
N LEU A 473 35.97 13.43 -12.06
CA LEU A 473 34.90 14.34 -12.56
C LEU A 473 34.64 14.18 -14.06
N ALA A 474 35.66 13.83 -14.84
CA ALA A 474 35.52 13.51 -16.26
C ALA A 474 34.57 12.32 -16.54
N ASP A 475 34.49 11.36 -15.62
CA ASP A 475 33.60 10.20 -15.76
C ASP A 475 32.13 10.55 -15.51
N LEU A 476 31.81 11.78 -15.06
CA LEU A 476 30.43 12.26 -15.02
C LEU A 476 29.84 12.41 -16.42
N LEU A 477 30.68 12.61 -17.45
CA LEU A 477 30.25 12.64 -18.84
C LEU A 477 29.91 11.22 -19.30
N SER A 478 28.79 11.05 -19.99
CA SER A 478 28.44 9.75 -20.56
C SER A 478 29.49 9.27 -21.55
N LYS A 479 29.92 8.01 -21.39
CA LYS A 479 30.82 7.34 -22.34
C LYS A 479 30.14 6.97 -23.65
N THR A 480 28.81 7.05 -23.72
CA THR A 480 28.06 6.77 -24.95
C THR A 480 28.14 7.98 -25.87
N MET A 481 28.95 7.88 -26.93
CA MET A 481 29.19 8.98 -27.86
C MET A 481 28.02 9.16 -28.84
N ILE A 482 27.51 8.06 -29.41
CA ILE A 482 26.41 8.06 -30.38
C ILE A 482 25.53 6.85 -30.12
N ARG A 483 24.21 7.07 -30.05
CA ARG A 483 23.22 6.00 -30.05
C ARG A 483 22.00 6.45 -30.84
N CYS A 484 21.59 5.66 -31.83
CA CYS A 484 20.45 6.00 -32.69
C CYS A 484 19.79 4.75 -33.26
N CYS A 485 18.45 4.73 -33.35
CA CYS A 485 17.73 3.62 -33.98
C CYS A 485 18.08 3.50 -35.46
N ARG A 486 18.09 2.27 -35.97
CA ARG A 486 18.48 1.92 -37.34
C ARG A 486 17.76 2.74 -38.41
N GLU A 487 16.46 2.97 -38.23
CA GLU A 487 15.58 3.67 -39.16
C GLU A 487 15.94 5.14 -39.30
N ARG A 488 16.64 5.70 -38.30
CA ARG A 488 16.99 7.12 -38.24
C ARG A 488 18.37 7.43 -38.82
N ILE A 489 19.20 6.41 -39.00
CA ILE A 489 20.49 6.56 -39.66
C ILE A 489 20.20 6.83 -41.14
N ARG A 490 20.71 7.92 -41.71
CA ARG A 490 20.58 8.22 -43.16
C ARG A 490 21.85 7.86 -43.92
N ASN A 491 23.00 8.18 -43.33
CA ASN A 491 24.30 8.01 -43.96
C ASN A 491 25.40 7.95 -42.91
N ILE A 492 26.47 7.20 -43.19
CA ILE A 492 27.68 7.16 -42.34
C ILE A 492 28.93 7.24 -43.22
N PRO A 493 29.23 8.39 -43.84
CA PRO A 493 30.46 8.57 -44.60
C PRO A 493 31.68 8.50 -43.68
N VAL A 494 32.66 7.68 -44.08
CA VAL A 494 33.98 7.57 -43.46
C VAL A 494 35.02 8.11 -44.45
N LYS A 495 35.95 8.94 -43.97
CA LYS A 495 37.08 9.47 -44.73
C LYS A 495 38.40 9.20 -44.01
N THR A 496 39.42 8.77 -44.73
CA THR A 496 40.79 8.59 -44.19
C THR A 496 41.63 9.85 -44.37
N ALA A 497 42.73 9.96 -43.62
CA ALA A 497 43.73 11.01 -43.85
C ALA A 497 44.35 10.96 -45.25
N ALA A 498 44.37 9.79 -45.90
CA ALA A 498 44.91 9.59 -47.25
C ALA A 498 43.93 10.02 -48.36
N GLY A 499 42.67 10.31 -48.02
CA GLY A 499 41.64 10.75 -48.96
C GLY A 499 40.66 9.65 -49.39
N ASP A 500 40.83 8.41 -48.94
CA ASP A 500 39.88 7.34 -49.21
C ASP A 500 38.54 7.63 -48.53
N ALA A 501 37.44 7.27 -49.18
CA ALA A 501 36.10 7.47 -48.65
C ALA A 501 35.16 6.32 -48.99
N TRP A 502 34.33 5.92 -48.03
CA TRP A 502 33.24 4.97 -48.23
C TRP A 502 32.07 5.30 -47.33
N ASN A 503 30.95 4.60 -47.53
CA ASN A 503 29.77 4.73 -46.69
C ASN A 503 29.59 3.49 -45.82
N ALA A 504 29.80 3.63 -44.52
CA ALA A 504 29.67 2.54 -43.56
C ALA A 504 28.21 2.18 -43.21
N ARG A 505 27.23 2.95 -43.71
CA ARG A 505 25.79 2.64 -43.51
C ARG A 505 25.40 1.25 -44.03
N PHE A 506 26.08 0.76 -45.05
CA PHE A 506 25.76 -0.54 -45.66
C PHE A 506 26.43 -1.73 -44.94
N GLN A 507 27.17 -1.47 -43.86
CA GLN A 507 27.81 -2.51 -43.06
C GLN A 507 26.96 -2.79 -41.82
N GLU A 508 26.45 -4.02 -41.71
CA GLU A 508 25.54 -4.43 -40.62
C GLU A 508 26.20 -4.26 -39.24
N ASP A 509 27.48 -4.61 -39.11
CA ASP A 509 28.22 -4.48 -37.85
C ASP A 509 28.30 -3.02 -37.37
N VAL A 510 28.45 -2.07 -38.29
CA VAL A 510 28.49 -0.63 -37.97
C VAL A 510 27.11 -0.12 -37.57
N VAL A 511 26.06 -0.52 -38.30
CA VAL A 511 24.68 -0.15 -37.97
C VAL A 511 24.28 -0.70 -36.60
N SER A 512 24.58 -1.97 -36.34
CA SER A 512 24.34 -2.62 -35.04
C SER A 512 25.10 -1.93 -33.91
N LEU A 513 26.34 -1.50 -34.14
CA LEU A 513 27.13 -0.75 -33.18
C LEU A 513 26.52 0.63 -32.87
N VAL A 514 26.01 1.35 -33.86
CA VAL A 514 25.33 2.65 -33.64
C VAL A 514 23.99 2.48 -32.91
N GLU A 515 23.27 1.41 -33.22
CA GLU A 515 21.99 1.05 -32.60
C GLU A 515 22.14 0.69 -31.11
N SER A 516 23.13 -0.15 -30.80
CA SER A 516 23.50 -0.51 -29.42
C SER A 516 24.16 0.65 -28.67
N GLY A 517 24.89 1.52 -29.39
CA GLY A 517 25.56 2.71 -28.88
C GLY A 517 27.08 2.57 -28.97
N ILE A 518 27.74 3.56 -29.58
CA ILE A 518 29.20 3.65 -29.59
C ILE A 518 29.65 4.10 -28.20
N VAL A 519 30.21 3.17 -27.43
CA VAL A 519 30.69 3.42 -26.06
C VAL A 519 32.22 3.49 -26.07
N ALA A 520 32.76 4.55 -25.46
CA ALA A 520 34.19 4.70 -25.20
C ALA A 520 34.62 3.90 -23.97
N ASP A 521 35.87 3.43 -23.95
CA ASP A 521 36.43 2.74 -22.78
C ASP A 521 36.53 3.71 -21.59
N ARG A 522 36.94 4.96 -21.88
CA ARG A 522 37.01 6.05 -20.91
C ARG A 522 36.86 7.43 -21.54
N VAL A 523 36.52 8.40 -20.69
CA VAL A 523 36.68 9.83 -20.97
C VAL A 523 38.09 10.22 -20.55
N GLU A 524 38.91 10.66 -21.49
CA GLU A 524 40.29 11.06 -21.23
C GLU A 524 40.33 12.45 -20.59
N ALA A 525 39.59 13.39 -21.18
CA ALA A 525 39.53 14.79 -20.76
C ALA A 525 38.18 15.41 -21.14
N VAL A 526 37.77 16.40 -20.35
CA VAL A 526 36.63 17.28 -20.65
C VAL A 526 37.17 18.71 -20.66
N VAL A 527 36.79 19.48 -21.68
CA VAL A 527 37.46 20.68 -22.23
C VAL A 527 38.71 20.34 -23.05
N LEU A 528 38.59 20.43 -24.37
CA LEU A 528 39.70 20.33 -25.32
C LEU A 528 40.49 21.64 -25.35
N ARG A 529 41.66 21.70 -24.71
CA ARG A 529 42.62 22.79 -24.98
C ARG A 529 43.21 22.59 -26.37
N ALA A 530 43.69 23.66 -27.00
CA ALA A 530 44.33 23.58 -28.32
C ALA A 530 45.51 22.58 -28.35
N GLU A 531 46.25 22.48 -27.25
CA GLU A 531 47.34 21.52 -27.07
C GLU A 531 46.85 20.06 -27.04
N ASP A 532 45.73 19.79 -26.37
CA ASP A 532 45.13 18.44 -26.30
C ASP A 532 44.64 18.00 -27.68
N PHE A 533 44.07 18.93 -28.46
CA PHE A 533 43.59 18.66 -29.82
C PHE A 533 44.72 18.22 -30.76
N ALA A 534 45.87 18.89 -30.66
CA ALA A 534 47.07 18.54 -31.40
C ALA A 534 47.68 17.21 -30.91
N ARG A 535 47.82 17.02 -29.59
CA ARG A 535 48.37 15.80 -28.97
C ARG A 535 47.59 14.55 -29.38
N CYS A 536 46.26 14.66 -29.43
CA CYS A 536 45.39 13.56 -29.81
C CYS A 536 45.37 13.29 -31.32
N GLY A 537 46.04 14.11 -32.14
CA GLY A 537 46.10 13.94 -33.59
C GLY A 537 44.86 14.41 -34.34
N PHE A 538 44.02 15.27 -33.74
CA PHE A 538 42.77 15.72 -34.39
C PHE A 538 42.99 16.81 -35.45
N ASN A 539 44.17 17.44 -35.52
CA ASN A 539 44.55 18.36 -36.61
C ASN A 539 44.62 17.66 -37.97
N ARG A 540 45.01 16.38 -37.97
CA ARG A 540 45.02 15.49 -39.14
C ARG A 540 44.49 14.13 -38.69
N PRO A 541 43.16 14.01 -38.49
CA PRO A 541 42.57 12.81 -37.93
C PRO A 541 42.79 11.64 -38.87
N ALA A 542 43.11 10.47 -38.31
CA ALA A 542 43.27 9.25 -39.09
C ALA A 542 41.98 8.87 -39.81
N TYR A 543 40.83 9.07 -39.15
CA TYR A 543 39.51 8.92 -39.74
C TYR A 543 38.58 10.06 -39.33
N THR A 544 37.77 10.50 -40.28
CA THR A 544 36.63 11.39 -40.04
C THR A 544 35.36 10.63 -40.40
N ILE A 545 34.51 10.39 -39.41
CA ILE A 545 33.23 9.69 -39.58
C ILE A 545 32.13 10.70 -39.34
N SER A 546 31.20 10.85 -40.29
CA SER A 546 30.03 11.71 -40.06
C SER A 546 28.78 10.85 -39.96
N PHE A 547 27.93 11.13 -38.99
CA PHE A 547 26.68 10.44 -38.77
C PHE A 547 25.55 11.38 -39.14
N GLU A 548 24.90 11.11 -40.27
CA GLU A 548 23.73 11.86 -40.72
C GLU A 548 22.47 11.20 -40.16
N LEU A 549 21.85 11.82 -39.17
CA LEU A 549 20.68 11.30 -38.45
C LEU A 549 19.42 12.11 -38.79
N SER A 550 18.25 11.48 -38.75
CA SER A 550 16.97 12.09 -39.11
C SER A 550 16.18 12.68 -37.92
N ASP A 551 16.81 13.17 -36.84
CA ASP A 551 16.08 13.84 -35.73
C ASP A 551 15.29 15.08 -36.17
N GLU A 552 14.37 15.53 -35.29
CA GLU A 552 13.70 16.85 -35.36
C GLU A 552 14.67 18.02 -35.58
N THR A 553 15.96 17.85 -35.27
CA THR A 553 17.04 18.81 -35.51
C THR A 553 18.15 18.26 -36.40
N SER A 554 17.84 17.43 -37.43
CA SER A 554 18.77 16.95 -38.50
C SER A 554 20.26 17.12 -38.17
N SER A 555 20.75 16.38 -37.16
CA SER A 555 22.05 16.67 -36.57
C SER A 555 23.14 15.87 -37.29
N LEU A 556 24.00 16.57 -38.04
CA LEU A 556 25.24 15.98 -38.54
C LEU A 556 26.24 15.92 -37.38
N ARG A 557 26.49 14.71 -36.86
CA ARG A 557 27.51 14.51 -35.82
C ARG A 557 28.81 14.02 -36.45
N ARG A 558 29.87 14.82 -36.36
CA ARG A 558 31.19 14.45 -36.88
C ARG A 558 32.05 13.88 -35.76
N MET A 559 32.49 12.64 -35.90
CA MET A 559 33.47 12.00 -35.05
C MET A 559 34.84 12.05 -35.71
N LEU A 560 35.84 12.51 -34.97
CA LEU A 560 37.25 12.47 -35.38
C LEU A 560 37.94 11.36 -34.61
N ILE A 561 38.63 10.47 -35.32
CA ILE A 561 39.50 9.45 -34.73
C ILE A 561 40.95 9.84 -35.01
N GLY A 562 41.71 10.07 -33.96
CA GLY A 562 43.06 10.58 -34.01
C GLY A 562 44.14 9.51 -33.90
N SER A 563 45.20 9.87 -33.16
CA SER A 563 46.37 9.03 -32.88
C SER A 563 46.02 7.82 -32.00
N ALA A 564 46.87 6.79 -32.05
CA ALA A 564 46.82 5.68 -31.12
C ALA A 564 47.18 6.13 -29.70
N THR A 565 46.53 5.53 -28.70
CA THR A 565 46.86 5.77 -27.29
C THR A 565 47.99 4.81 -26.84
N PRO A 566 48.76 5.16 -25.80
CA PRO A 566 49.81 4.27 -25.27
C PRO A 566 49.29 2.93 -24.73
N GLU A 567 48.05 2.93 -24.21
CA GLU A 567 47.41 1.77 -23.59
C GLU A 567 46.59 0.92 -24.57
N GLY A 568 46.58 1.28 -25.85
CA GLY A 568 45.80 0.62 -26.89
C GLY A 568 44.46 1.30 -27.17
N GLY A 569 44.02 1.21 -28.43
CA GLY A 569 42.88 1.98 -28.94
C GLY A 569 43.32 3.30 -29.58
N ARG A 570 42.38 4.24 -29.76
CA ARG A 570 42.62 5.56 -30.35
C ARG A 570 41.84 6.66 -29.65
N TYR A 571 42.41 7.86 -29.65
CA TYR A 571 41.69 9.06 -29.23
C TYR A 571 40.54 9.35 -30.20
N ALA A 572 39.39 9.73 -29.66
CA ALA A 572 38.23 10.15 -30.43
C ALA A 572 37.58 11.39 -29.82
N THR A 573 36.94 12.20 -30.66
CA THR A 573 36.08 13.31 -30.23
C THR A 573 34.87 13.41 -31.16
N ILE A 574 33.77 13.97 -30.67
CA ILE A 574 32.52 14.11 -31.42
C ILE A 574 32.01 15.56 -31.34
N GLY A 575 31.64 16.12 -32.50
CA GLY A 575 31.38 17.55 -32.69
C GLY A 575 30.53 18.23 -31.61
N GLY A 576 30.88 19.47 -31.30
CA GLY A 576 30.22 20.33 -30.31
C GLY A 576 30.53 19.99 -28.85
N VAL A 577 30.99 18.76 -28.56
CA VAL A 577 31.43 18.34 -27.24
C VAL A 577 32.94 18.55 -27.16
N ASP A 578 33.38 19.54 -26.38
CA ASP A 578 34.80 19.75 -26.10
C ASP A 578 35.33 18.64 -25.18
N ALA A 579 35.30 17.38 -25.59
CA ALA A 579 35.75 16.23 -24.81
C ALA A 579 36.56 15.24 -25.65
N VAL A 580 37.48 14.54 -24.99
CA VAL A 580 38.32 13.51 -25.57
C VAL A 580 37.94 12.17 -24.96
N PHE A 581 37.68 11.21 -25.83
CA PHE A 581 37.35 9.83 -25.50
C PHE A 581 38.46 8.90 -25.96
N VAL A 582 38.54 7.72 -25.36
CA VAL A 582 39.39 6.62 -25.87
C VAL A 582 38.47 5.50 -26.37
N LEU A 583 38.57 5.21 -27.67
CA LEU A 583 37.87 4.08 -28.29
C LEU A 583 38.78 2.86 -28.33
N SER A 584 38.22 1.70 -27.97
CA SER A 584 38.92 0.43 -28.04
C SER A 584 39.28 0.04 -29.49
N ALA A 585 40.35 -0.74 -29.65
CA ALA A 585 40.75 -1.21 -30.98
C ALA A 585 39.64 -1.99 -31.72
N PRO A 586 38.83 -2.87 -31.07
CA PRO A 586 37.69 -3.51 -31.71
C PRO A 586 36.65 -2.52 -32.25
N VAL A 587 36.28 -1.50 -31.45
CA VAL A 587 35.32 -0.49 -31.87
C VAL A 587 35.83 0.30 -33.07
N VAL A 588 37.10 0.74 -33.02
CA VAL A 588 37.74 1.45 -34.13
C VAL A 588 37.78 0.56 -35.38
N SER A 589 38.11 -0.73 -35.24
CA SER A 589 38.18 -1.67 -36.35
C SER A 589 36.83 -1.84 -37.06
N VAL A 590 35.73 -1.93 -36.31
CA VAL A 590 34.38 -2.01 -36.88
C VAL A 590 34.03 -0.72 -37.62
N LEU A 591 34.25 0.43 -36.99
CA LEU A 591 33.90 1.74 -37.54
C LEU A 591 34.70 2.13 -38.80
N THR A 592 35.89 1.55 -38.99
CA THR A 592 36.85 1.96 -40.03
C THR A 592 37.12 0.88 -41.07
N LYS A 593 36.39 -0.24 -41.04
CA LYS A 593 36.48 -1.30 -42.06
C LYS A 593 35.98 -0.77 -43.41
N PRO A 594 36.75 -0.88 -44.51
CA PRO A 594 36.27 -0.53 -45.85
C PRO A 594 35.14 -1.45 -46.30
N VAL A 595 34.24 -0.97 -47.17
CA VAL A 595 33.22 -1.83 -47.80
C VAL A 595 33.92 -2.77 -48.79
N GLU A 596 33.85 -4.07 -48.55
CA GLU A 596 34.23 -5.08 -49.55
C GLU A 596 33.15 -5.09 -50.66
N SER A 597 33.29 -4.21 -51.65
CA SER A 597 32.66 -4.46 -52.94
C SER A 597 33.54 -5.42 -53.73
N SER A 598 33.08 -6.65 -53.88
CA SER A 598 33.36 -7.59 -54.99
C SER A 598 34.47 -7.13 -55.96
N MET A 599 35.71 -7.59 -55.74
CA MET A 599 36.73 -7.64 -56.79
C MET A 599 36.39 -8.74 -57.82
N GLU A 600 35.20 -8.71 -58.42
CA GLU A 600 34.80 -9.71 -59.43
C GLU A 600 34.21 -9.12 -60.72
N ASP A 601 34.08 -7.79 -60.85
CA ASP A 601 33.54 -7.19 -62.09
C ASP A 601 34.54 -6.29 -62.85
N LYS A 602 35.83 -6.65 -62.77
CA LYS A 602 36.88 -6.16 -63.68
C LYS A 602 37.85 -7.28 -64.05
N ARG A 603 37.42 -8.19 -64.94
CA ARG A 603 38.30 -8.97 -65.81
C ARG A 603 37.73 -9.05 -67.21
#